data_AF-A0A378MGQ7-F1
#
_entry.id   AF-A0A378MGQ7-F1
#
_cell.length_a   1.000
_cell.length_b   1.000
_cell.length_c   1.000
_cell.angle_alpha   90.00
_cell.angle_beta   90.00
_cell.angle_gamma   90.00
#
_symmetry.space_group_name_H-M   'P 1'
#
loop_
_entity.id
_entity.type
_entity.pdbx_description
1 polymer ?
#
loop_
_entity_poly.entity_id
_entity_poly.type
_entity_poly.pdbx_seq_one_letter_code
_entity_poly.pdbx_strand_id
1 'polypeptide(L)'
;MIANSCINPLTAIWQVNNGQLIEVEGYRRILKVLVTEVEGVLGLTDQWEQVVAICRGTAENFSSMATDIANQRPTEAGSILKPILEMATEKGIGTPLLELIYEKIIHLERKS
;
A
#
# COMPACT_ATOMS: atom_id res chain seq x y z
N MET A 1 -5.10 -2.78 -8.63
CA MET A 1 -6.11 -2.20 -7.72
C MET A 1 -5.82 -2.57 -6.26
N ILE A 2 -5.82 -3.85 -5.87
CA ILE A 2 -5.41 -4.23 -4.51
C ILE A 2 -3.89 -4.27 -4.29
N ALA A 3 -3.14 -4.81 -5.27
CA ALA A 3 -1.69 -4.88 -5.15
C ALA A 3 -1.06 -3.49 -5.01
N ASN A 4 -1.42 -2.53 -5.89
CA ASN A 4 -0.91 -1.16 -5.81
C ASN A 4 -1.33 -0.43 -4.53
N SER A 5 -2.53 -0.66 -4.01
CA SER A 5 -2.98 -0.02 -2.76
C SER A 5 -2.29 -0.58 -1.51
N CYS A 6 -1.67 -1.76 -1.61
CA CYS A 6 -0.94 -2.36 -0.50
C CYS A 6 0.59 -2.23 -0.64
N ILE A 7 1.13 -2.56 -1.81
CA ILE A 7 2.57 -2.61 -2.09
C ILE A 7 3.14 -1.19 -2.20
N ASN A 8 2.54 -0.34 -3.02
CA ASN A 8 3.11 0.97 -3.36
C ASN A 8 3.30 1.86 -2.12
N PRO A 9 2.30 2.02 -1.22
CA PRO A 9 2.50 2.89 -0.08
C PRO A 9 3.47 2.31 0.96
N LEU A 10 3.48 0.98 1.20
CA LEU A 10 4.43 0.39 2.15
C LEU A 10 5.88 0.51 1.67
N THR A 11 6.12 0.20 0.40
CA THR A 11 7.45 0.41 -0.21
C THR A 11 7.86 1.88 -0.21
N ALA A 12 6.92 2.82 -0.41
CA ALA A 12 7.23 4.25 -0.37
C ALA A 12 7.59 4.76 1.03
N ILE A 13 6.93 4.25 2.08
CA ILE A 13 7.22 4.62 3.48
C ILE A 13 8.60 4.11 3.90
N TRP A 14 8.95 2.86 3.53
CA TRP A 14 10.19 2.23 3.96
C TRP A 14 11.35 2.36 2.98
N GLN A 15 11.10 2.86 1.76
CA GLN A 15 12.09 2.98 0.69
C GLN A 15 12.81 1.65 0.43
N VAL A 16 12.01 0.61 0.17
CA VAL A 16 12.44 -0.77 -0.09
C VAL A 16 11.87 -1.28 -1.40
N ASN A 17 12.52 -2.27 -2.00
CA ASN A 17 12.00 -2.95 -3.19
C ASN A 17 10.79 -3.82 -2.85
N ASN A 18 9.96 -4.13 -3.85
CA ASN A 18 8.71 -4.90 -3.67
C ASN A 18 8.94 -6.28 -3.04
N GLY A 19 10.06 -6.94 -3.35
CA GLY A 19 10.39 -8.28 -2.83
C GLY A 19 10.63 -8.28 -1.32
N GLN A 20 11.19 -7.19 -0.78
CA GLN A 20 11.50 -7.10 0.65
C GLN A 20 10.24 -7.17 1.51
N LEU A 21 9.07 -6.76 0.98
CA LEU A 21 7.81 -6.84 1.71
C LEU A 21 7.40 -8.26 2.09
N ILE A 22 7.88 -9.28 1.38
CA ILE A 22 7.55 -10.69 1.65
C ILE A 22 8.74 -11.48 2.21
N GLU A 23 9.96 -10.97 2.07
CA GLU A 23 11.17 -11.59 2.61
C GLU A 23 11.41 -11.23 4.07
N VAL A 24 11.09 -9.99 4.46
CA VAL A 24 11.24 -9.51 5.83
C VAL A 24 9.96 -9.75 6.61
N GLU A 25 10.02 -10.61 7.62
CA GLU A 25 8.85 -11.03 8.41
C GLU A 25 8.10 -9.86 9.08
N GLY A 26 8.80 -8.78 9.44
CA GLY A 26 8.17 -7.54 9.93
C GLY A 26 7.27 -6.88 8.88
N TYR A 27 7.80 -6.69 7.67
CA TYR A 27 7.05 -6.08 6.56
C TYR A 27 5.91 -6.98 6.09
N ARG A 28 6.15 -8.29 6.02
CA ARG A 28 5.16 -9.27 5.57
C ARG A 28 3.91 -9.29 6.44
N ARG A 29 4.08 -9.20 7.76
CA ARG A 29 2.96 -9.12 8.72
C ARG A 29 2.12 -7.86 8.49
N ILE A 30 2.76 -6.71 8.32
CA ILE A 30 2.07 -5.44 8.07
C ILE A 30 1.36 -5.46 6.71
N LEU A 31 2.03 -5.95 5.66
CA LEU A 31 1.44 -6.12 4.34
C LEU A 31 0.19 -7.01 4.42
N LYS A 32 0.24 -8.12 5.16
CA LYS A 32 -0.90 -9.02 5.32
C LYS A 32 -2.10 -8.33 5.97
N VAL A 33 -1.88 -7.54 7.03
CA VAL A 33 -2.95 -6.76 7.68
C VAL A 33 -3.56 -5.76 6.71
N LEU A 34 -2.72 -5.02 5.97
CA LEU A 34 -3.20 -4.04 5.00
C LEU A 34 -4.01 -4.68 3.88
N VAL A 35 -3.55 -5.82 3.35
CA VAL A 35 -4.29 -6.59 2.35
C VAL A 35 -5.67 -6.97 2.89
N THR A 36 -5.76 -7.44 4.14
CA THR A 36 -7.04 -7.80 4.77
C THR A 36 -7.99 -6.62 4.96
N GLU A 37 -7.49 -5.44 5.35
CA GLU A 37 -8.32 -4.23 5.42
C GLU A 37 -8.87 -3.86 4.04
N VAL A 38 -8.02 -3.83 3.02
CA VAL A 38 -8.42 -3.46 1.65
C VAL A 38 -9.36 -4.51 1.04
N GLU A 39 -9.14 -5.80 1.29
CA GLU A 39 -10.06 -6.88 0.91
C GLU A 39 -11.46 -6.64 1.48
N GLY A 40 -11.55 -6.35 2.78
CA GLY A 40 -12.81 -6.10 3.47
C GLY A 40 -13.59 -4.93 2.87
N VAL A 41 -12.89 -3.83 2.56
CA VAL A 41 -13.53 -2.66 1.93
C VAL A 41 -13.98 -2.96 0.50
N LEU A 42 -13.14 -3.61 -0.30
CA LEU A 42 -13.44 -3.89 -1.70
C LEU A 42 -14.43 -5.05 -1.89
N GLY A 43 -14.77 -5.80 -0.83
CA GLY A 43 -15.59 -7.00 -0.91
C GLY A 43 -14.89 -8.13 -1.67
N LEU A 44 -13.55 -8.16 -1.61
CA LEU A 44 -12.71 -9.19 -2.22
C LEU A 44 -12.29 -10.21 -1.16
N THR A 45 -11.91 -11.39 -1.62
CA THR A 45 -11.36 -12.47 -0.77
C THR A 45 -10.15 -13.08 -1.45
N ASP A 46 -9.28 -13.71 -0.65
CA ASP A 46 -8.15 -14.52 -1.09
C ASP A 46 -7.15 -13.81 -2.04
N GLN A 47 -6.98 -12.50 -1.89
CA GLN A 47 -6.08 -11.68 -2.71
C GLN A 47 -4.62 -11.78 -2.28
N TRP A 48 -4.36 -12.33 -1.10
CA TRP A 48 -3.00 -12.44 -0.56
C TRP A 48 -2.01 -13.12 -1.50
N GLU A 49 -2.37 -14.25 -2.10
CA GLU A 49 -1.47 -14.97 -3.01
C GLU A 49 -1.14 -14.16 -4.25
N GLN A 50 -2.11 -13.40 -4.77
CA GLN A 50 -1.90 -12.49 -5.89
C GLN A 50 -0.91 -11.37 -5.52
N VAL A 51 -1.07 -10.77 -4.33
CA VAL A 51 -0.16 -9.72 -3.85
C VAL A 51 1.27 -10.28 -3.69
N VAL A 52 1.41 -11.47 -3.10
CA VAL A 52 2.72 -12.14 -2.96
C VAL A 52 3.33 -12.45 -4.33
N ALA A 53 2.52 -12.94 -5.29
CA ALA A 53 2.99 -13.24 -6.63
C ALA A 53 3.53 -11.98 -7.33
N ILE A 54 2.88 -10.83 -7.16
CA ILE A 54 3.34 -9.54 -7.71
C ILE A 54 4.64 -9.10 -7.02
N CYS A 55 4.73 -9.18 -5.69
CA CYS A 55 5.98 -8.90 -4.97
C CYS A 55 7.15 -9.76 -5.48
N ARG A 56 6.93 -11.06 -5.72
CA ARG A 56 7.96 -11.96 -6.28
C ARG A 56 8.31 -11.62 -7.73
N GLY A 57 7.32 -11.41 -8.58
CA GLY A 57 7.51 -11.12 -9.99
C GLY A 57 8.16 -9.77 -10.27
N THR A 58 8.16 -8.86 -9.28
CA THR A 58 8.76 -7.53 -9.36
C THR A 58 9.75 -7.27 -8.23
N ALA A 59 10.40 -8.32 -7.72
CA ALA A 59 11.15 -8.29 -6.46
C ALA A 59 12.21 -7.19 -6.38
N GLU A 60 12.92 -6.93 -7.48
CA GLU A 60 13.99 -5.92 -7.59
C GLU A 60 13.48 -4.50 -7.88
N ASN A 61 12.19 -4.33 -8.11
CA ASN A 61 11.63 -3.05 -8.50
C ASN A 61 11.26 -2.22 -7.26
N PHE A 62 11.56 -0.92 -7.31
CA PHE A 62 10.85 0.06 -6.52
C PHE A 62 9.45 0.30 -7.12
N SER A 63 8.46 0.52 -6.26
CA SER A 63 7.15 0.95 -6.73
C SER A 63 7.19 2.36 -7.31
N SER A 64 6.18 2.71 -8.10
CA SER A 64 5.93 4.08 -8.59
C SER A 64 5.95 5.08 -7.44
N MET A 65 5.17 4.81 -6.39
CA MET A 65 5.05 5.69 -5.23
C MET A 65 6.38 5.83 -4.46
N ALA A 66 7.17 4.75 -4.34
CA ALA A 66 8.49 4.84 -3.73
C ALA A 66 9.44 5.72 -4.55
N THR A 67 9.38 5.57 -5.87
CA THR A 67 10.14 6.39 -6.83
C THR A 67 9.72 7.86 -6.74
N ASP A 68 8.41 8.15 -6.66
CA ASP A 68 7.90 9.51 -6.56
C ASP A 68 8.36 10.19 -5.27
N ILE A 69 8.26 9.51 -4.13
CA ILE A 69 8.76 10.02 -2.84
C ILE A 69 10.28 10.25 -2.88
N ALA A 70 11.06 9.32 -3.43
CA ALA A 70 12.52 9.49 -3.54
C ALA A 70 12.91 10.68 -4.44
N ASN A 71 12.08 11.01 -5.43
CA ASN A 71 12.30 12.10 -6.37
C ASN A 71 11.52 13.39 -6.02
N GLN A 72 10.93 13.48 -4.83
CA GLN A 72 10.19 14.67 -4.36
C GLN A 72 9.03 15.05 -5.29
N ARG A 73 8.30 14.05 -5.80
CA ARG A 73 7.15 14.25 -6.69
C ARG A 73 5.84 13.90 -5.97
N PRO A 74 4.71 14.52 -6.38
CA PRO A 74 3.39 14.06 -5.97
C PRO A 74 3.19 12.59 -6.34
N THR A 75 2.57 11.82 -5.45
CA THR A 75 2.30 10.40 -5.70
C THR A 75 0.87 10.16 -6.22
N GLU A 76 0.62 8.93 -6.65
CA GLU A 76 -0.72 8.42 -6.97
C GLU A 76 -1.56 8.03 -5.73
N ALA A 77 -1.14 8.35 -4.49
CA ALA A 77 -1.87 7.98 -3.29
C ALA A 77 -3.29 8.56 -3.25
N GLY A 78 -3.47 9.79 -3.74
CA GLY A 78 -4.78 10.44 -3.83
C GLY A 78 -5.74 9.77 -4.82
N SER A 79 -5.24 9.10 -5.86
CA SER A 79 -6.08 8.40 -6.84
C SER A 79 -6.27 6.91 -6.50
N ILE A 80 -5.36 6.31 -5.71
CA ILE A 80 -5.43 4.89 -5.34
C ILE A 80 -6.04 4.66 -3.96
N LEU A 81 -5.58 5.37 -2.93
CA LEU A 81 -5.96 5.08 -1.53
C LEU A 81 -7.23 5.82 -1.11
N LYS A 82 -7.37 7.09 -1.52
CA LYS A 82 -8.52 7.92 -1.13
C LYS A 82 -9.88 7.31 -1.53
N PRO A 83 -10.08 6.76 -2.75
CA PRO A 83 -11.37 6.13 -3.08
C PRO A 83 -11.69 4.90 -2.22
N ILE A 84 -10.66 4.18 -1.74
CA ILE A 84 -10.84 3.03 -0.85
C ILE A 84 -11.27 3.53 0.54
N LEU A 85 -10.64 4.57 1.07
CA LEU A 85 -11.01 5.19 2.34
C LEU A 85 -12.43 5.78 2.34
N GLU A 86 -12.83 6.42 1.23
CA GLU A 86 -14.19 6.93 1.04
C GLU A 86 -15.20 5.78 1.05
N MET A 87 -14.93 4.70 0.32
CA MET A 87 -15.76 3.50 0.33
C MET A 87 -15.84 2.85 1.71
N ALA A 88 -14.73 2.79 2.46
CA ALA A 88 -14.70 2.26 3.81
C ALA A 88 -15.63 3.06 4.74
N THR A 89 -15.58 4.39 4.62
CA THR A 89 -16.44 5.33 5.37
C THR A 89 -17.92 5.10 5.03
N GLU A 90 -18.27 5.02 3.75
CA GLU A 90 -19.64 4.78 3.29
C GLU A 90 -20.21 3.44 3.79
N LYS A 91 -19.37 2.42 3.87
CA LYS A 91 -19.74 1.07 4.35
C LYS A 91 -19.67 0.91 5.87
N GLY A 92 -19.16 1.91 6.60
CA GLY A 92 -18.91 1.80 8.04
C GLY A 92 -17.84 0.75 8.41
N ILE A 93 -16.88 0.51 7.53
CA ILE A 93 -15.77 -0.43 7.74
C ILE A 93 -14.56 0.35 8.23
N GLY A 94 -14.00 -0.03 9.38
CA GLY A 94 -12.78 0.59 9.90
C GLY A 94 -11.52 0.11 9.17
N THR A 95 -10.65 1.04 8.78
CA THR A 95 -9.37 0.75 8.13
C THR A 95 -8.21 1.52 8.76
N PRO A 96 -7.93 1.29 10.06
CA PRO A 96 -6.96 2.11 10.80
C PRO A 96 -5.55 2.06 10.22
N LEU A 97 -5.11 0.92 9.65
CA LEU A 97 -3.78 0.84 9.03
C LEU A 97 -3.74 1.59 7.70
N LEU A 98 -4.76 1.43 6.85
CA LEU A 98 -4.84 2.16 5.58
C LEU A 98 -4.89 3.69 5.80
N GLU A 99 -5.67 4.15 6.79
CA GLU A 99 -5.76 5.57 7.18
C GLU A 99 -4.39 6.11 7.60
N LEU A 100 -3.72 5.40 8.51
CA LEU A 100 -2.37 5.77 8.99
C LEU A 100 -1.37 5.85 7.83
N ILE A 101 -1.42 4.87 6.92
CA ILE A 101 -0.52 4.80 5.76
C ILE A 101 -0.79 5.95 4.80
N TYR A 102 -2.05 6.26 4.51
CA TYR A 102 -2.42 7.37 3.64
C TYR A 102 -1.89 8.69 4.20
N GLU A 103 -2.16 8.99 5.47
CA GLU A 103 -1.66 10.20 6.14
C GLU A 103 -0.12 10.27 6.12
N LYS A 104 0.55 9.14 6.33
CA LYS A 104 2.00 9.06 6.26
C LYS A 104 2.53 9.42 4.87
N ILE A 105 1.90 8.93 3.80
CA ILE A 105 2.29 9.27 2.43
C ILE A 105 2.10 10.76 2.15
N ILE A 106 0.93 11.31 2.47
CA ILE A 106 0.63 12.75 2.27
C ILE A 106 1.65 13.63 3.01
N HIS A 107 2.10 13.21 4.19
CA HIS A 107 3.15 13.92 4.92
C HIS A 107 4.53 13.82 4.28
N LEU A 108 4.87 12.69 3.67
CA LEU A 108 6.13 12.51 2.94
C LEU A 108 6.18 13.38 1.67
N GLU A 109 5.04 13.54 0.98
CA GLU A 109 4.91 14.45 -0.17
C GLU A 109 5.17 15.91 0.21
N ARG A 110 4.71 16.35 1.38
CA ARG A 110 4.84 17.75 1.85
C ARG A 110 6.21 18.12 2.41
N LYS A 111 7.00 17.12 2.82
CA LYS A 111 8.36 17.29 3.36
C LYS A 111 9.45 17.24 2.29
N SER A 112 9.03 17.19 1.04
CA SER A 112 9.87 17.14 -0.16
C SER A 112 10.03 18.53 -0.75
#